data_AF-A0A7R9UJS1-F1
#
_entry.id   AF-A0A7R9UJS1-F1
#
_cell.length_a   1.000
_cell.length_b   1.000
_cell.length_c   1.000
_cell.angle_alpha   90.00
_cell.angle_beta   90.00
_cell.angle_gamma   90.00
#
_symmetry.space_group_name_H-M   'P 1'
#
loop_
_entity.id
_entity.type
_entity.pdbx_description
1 polymer ?
#
loop_
_entity_poly.entity_id
_entity_poly.type
_entity_poly.pdbx_seq_one_letter_code
_entity_poly.pdbx_strand_id
1 'polypeptide(L)'
;QKRRAASAPPASPPSPKPRVDKSAEPGEHPLVAFGPQPVSNDAEFGLLIDAGSTGSRLHVYEWPKRVFSTLPPPITHPLTSELWTKRRAPGISSLADDPKAAAETLLPLIEHAKVLLRHYQKDWHRFPIWVKATAGMRVLAHTPRRAIIEEVRALLLSDKNPFHFVEADAARVISGEEEAGYAWTGINFALGHLLEDGTGSGTARPTRAGGIVE
;
A
#
# COMPACT_ATOMS: atom_id res chain seq x y z
N GLN A 1 -66.72 1.77 -11.26
CA GLN A 1 -65.51 2.63 -11.42
C GLN A 1 -64.27 1.72 -11.45
N LYS A 2 -63.56 1.68 -12.58
CA LYS A 2 -62.35 0.87 -12.80
C LYS A 2 -61.14 1.52 -12.12
N ARG A 3 -60.40 0.80 -11.28
CA ARG A 3 -59.11 1.25 -10.71
C ARG A 3 -58.00 1.05 -11.75
N ARG A 4 -57.28 2.13 -12.06
CA ARG A 4 -56.15 2.18 -13.01
C ARG A 4 -54.86 1.86 -12.26
N ALA A 5 -54.07 0.91 -12.74
CA ALA A 5 -52.74 0.61 -12.24
C ALA A 5 -51.74 1.70 -12.69
N ALA A 6 -50.86 2.15 -11.79
CA ALA A 6 -49.79 3.10 -12.09
C ALA A 6 -48.57 2.36 -12.66
N SER A 7 -48.05 2.85 -13.79
CA SER A 7 -46.85 2.37 -14.48
C SER A 7 -45.59 2.94 -13.84
N ALA A 8 -44.57 2.11 -13.63
CA ALA A 8 -43.22 2.55 -13.26
C ALA A 8 -42.52 3.30 -14.42
N PRO A 9 -41.58 4.22 -14.13
CA PRO A 9 -40.85 4.97 -15.17
C PRO A 9 -39.70 4.14 -15.79
N PRO A 10 -39.29 4.43 -17.04
CA PRO A 10 -38.23 3.70 -17.74
C PRO A 10 -36.82 4.04 -17.23
N ALA A 11 -35.93 3.06 -17.29
CA ALA A 11 -34.53 3.18 -16.90
C ALA A 11 -33.71 4.03 -17.89
N SER A 12 -32.78 4.83 -17.38
CA SER A 12 -31.87 5.68 -18.17
C SER A 12 -30.83 4.87 -18.96
N PRO A 13 -30.41 5.31 -20.15
CA PRO A 13 -29.44 4.61 -20.98
C PRO A 13 -28.01 4.71 -20.43
N PRO A 14 -27.13 3.73 -20.73
CA PRO A 14 -25.75 3.70 -20.24
C PRO A 14 -24.86 4.74 -20.94
N SER A 15 -23.96 5.36 -20.16
CA SER A 15 -22.98 6.34 -20.62
C SER A 15 -21.96 5.76 -21.62
N PRO A 16 -21.49 6.54 -22.61
CA PRO A 16 -20.57 6.06 -23.63
C PRO A 16 -19.16 5.78 -23.07
N LYS A 17 -18.54 4.68 -23.54
CA LYS A 17 -17.15 4.32 -23.20
C LYS A 17 -16.16 5.28 -23.87
N PRO A 18 -15.06 5.68 -23.20
CA PRO A 18 -14.06 6.55 -23.79
C PRO A 18 -13.30 5.87 -24.93
N ARG A 19 -13.10 6.61 -26.02
CA ARG A 19 -12.41 6.19 -27.25
C ARG A 19 -10.92 6.45 -27.08
N VAL A 20 -10.09 5.42 -27.23
CA VAL A 20 -8.62 5.54 -27.20
C VAL A 20 -8.14 6.02 -28.57
N ASP A 21 -7.57 7.23 -28.62
CA ASP A 21 -6.84 7.74 -29.78
C ASP A 21 -5.46 7.05 -29.87
N LYS A 22 -5.09 6.54 -31.04
CA LYS A 22 -3.88 5.74 -31.30
C LYS A 22 -2.76 6.57 -31.96
N SER A 23 -2.69 7.85 -31.65
CA SER A 23 -1.82 8.79 -32.37
C SER A 23 -0.90 9.57 -31.43
N ALA A 24 0.08 8.91 -30.78
CA ALA A 24 1.20 9.59 -30.13
C ALA A 24 2.46 8.71 -30.13
N GLU A 25 3.57 9.31 -30.60
CA GLU A 25 4.90 8.72 -30.85
C GLU A 25 5.69 8.37 -29.56
N PRO A 26 6.73 7.51 -29.64
CA PRO A 26 7.36 6.88 -28.48
C PRO A 26 8.60 7.63 -27.96
N GLY A 27 8.50 8.20 -26.76
CA GLY A 27 9.66 8.66 -26.01
C GLY A 27 9.31 9.25 -24.66
N GLU A 28 9.27 8.44 -23.60
CA GLU A 28 9.56 8.83 -22.20
C GLU A 28 9.56 7.62 -21.23
N HIS A 29 10.49 7.67 -20.26
CA HIS A 29 10.93 6.72 -19.23
C HIS A 29 10.01 5.56 -18.74
N PRO A 30 10.55 4.34 -18.48
CA PRO A 30 9.79 3.14 -18.08
C PRO A 30 9.30 3.13 -16.61
N LEU A 31 9.05 4.29 -16.01
CA LEU A 31 8.59 4.43 -14.62
C LEU A 31 7.12 4.79 -14.48
N VAL A 32 6.37 4.90 -15.57
CA VAL A 32 5.01 5.41 -15.55
C VAL A 32 4.00 4.30 -15.77
N ALA A 33 3.67 3.58 -14.71
CA ALA A 33 2.31 3.13 -14.52
C ALA A 33 1.69 4.14 -13.57
N PHE A 34 0.92 5.10 -14.09
CA PHE A 34 0.11 5.96 -13.23
C PHE A 34 -0.93 5.05 -12.55
N GLY A 35 -0.67 4.68 -11.29
CA GLY A 35 -1.76 4.35 -10.38
C GLY A 35 -2.72 5.54 -10.28
N PRO A 36 -3.91 5.36 -9.69
CA PRO A 36 -4.83 6.47 -9.45
C PRO A 36 -4.08 7.66 -8.82
N GLN A 37 -4.47 8.90 -9.16
CA GLN A 37 -3.87 10.04 -8.48
C GLN A 37 -4.55 10.25 -7.12
N PRO A 38 -3.88 10.85 -6.14
CA PRO A 38 -4.51 11.23 -4.90
C PRO A 38 -5.80 12.02 -5.12
N VAL A 39 -6.82 11.74 -4.31
CA VAL A 39 -8.18 12.28 -4.53
C VAL A 39 -8.44 13.58 -3.79
N SER A 40 -7.66 13.94 -2.77
CA SER A 40 -7.86 15.16 -1.96
C SER A 40 -6.57 15.92 -1.67
N ASN A 41 -6.61 17.25 -1.79
CA ASN A 41 -5.48 18.14 -1.45
C ASN A 41 -5.17 18.19 0.06
N ASP A 42 -6.09 17.77 0.91
CA ASP A 42 -5.93 17.74 2.38
C ASP A 42 -5.81 16.30 2.92
N ALA A 43 -5.35 15.35 2.09
CA ALA A 43 -5.20 13.96 2.50
C ALA A 43 -3.96 13.70 3.37
N GLU A 44 -4.04 12.66 4.20
CA GLU A 44 -2.88 12.06 4.86
C GLU A 44 -2.53 10.73 4.21
N PHE A 45 -1.23 10.42 4.12
CA PHE A 45 -0.74 9.22 3.44
C PHE A 45 0.02 8.31 4.39
N GLY A 46 -0.04 7.01 4.13
CA GLY A 46 0.80 5.99 4.76
C GLY A 46 1.43 5.10 3.70
N LEU A 47 2.72 4.82 3.84
CA LEU A 47 3.53 4.12 2.85
C LEU A 47 4.01 2.79 3.44
N LEU A 48 3.69 1.68 2.79
CA LEU A 48 4.14 0.35 3.17
C LEU A 48 4.96 -0.28 2.05
N ILE A 49 6.21 -0.62 2.33
CA ILE A 49 7.04 -1.44 1.47
C ILE A 49 6.92 -2.90 1.96
N ASP A 50 6.29 -3.75 1.16
CA ASP A 50 6.30 -5.20 1.34
C ASP A 50 7.57 -5.76 0.66
N ALA A 51 8.50 -6.24 1.48
CA ALA A 51 9.78 -6.80 1.02
C ALA A 51 9.69 -8.34 0.98
N GLY A 52 9.16 -8.84 -0.15
CA GLY A 52 9.00 -10.26 -0.42
C GLY A 52 10.28 -10.95 -0.92
N SER A 53 10.23 -12.30 -0.94
CA SER A 53 11.36 -13.13 -1.38
C SER A 53 11.78 -12.92 -2.83
N THR A 54 10.84 -12.55 -3.69
CA THR A 54 11.05 -12.38 -5.14
C THR A 54 11.20 -10.91 -5.55
N GLY A 55 11.09 -9.99 -4.60
CA GLY A 55 11.10 -8.56 -4.85
C GLY A 55 10.21 -7.78 -3.89
N SER A 56 10.33 -6.46 -3.95
CA SER A 56 9.63 -5.53 -3.08
C SER A 56 8.55 -4.75 -3.84
N ARG A 57 7.47 -4.36 -3.15
CA ARG A 57 6.40 -3.50 -3.66
C ARG A 57 6.17 -2.34 -2.69
N LEU A 58 5.84 -1.18 -3.22
CA LEU A 58 5.33 -0.06 -2.44
C LEU A 58 3.81 -0.05 -2.54
N HIS A 59 3.14 0.13 -1.41
CA HIS A 59 1.72 0.43 -1.28
C HIS A 59 1.60 1.81 -0.62
N VAL A 60 0.85 2.72 -1.23
CA VAL A 60 0.52 4.02 -0.67
C VAL A 60 -0.98 4.09 -0.44
N TYR A 61 -1.35 4.32 0.81
CA TYR A 61 -2.72 4.44 1.27
C TYR A 61 -3.01 5.91 1.56
N GLU A 62 -4.14 6.41 1.08
CA GLU A 62 -4.61 7.77 1.27
C GLU A 62 -5.79 7.77 2.23
N TRP A 63 -5.81 8.66 3.23
CA TRP A 63 -6.97 8.89 4.10
C TRP A 63 -7.38 10.36 4.06
N PRO A 64 -8.65 10.68 4.37
CA PRO A 64 -9.01 12.04 4.72
C PRO A 64 -8.18 12.49 5.92
N LYS A 65 -7.95 13.80 6.04
CA LYS A 65 -7.36 14.38 7.25
C LYS A 65 -8.06 13.83 8.50
N ARG A 66 -7.29 13.21 9.40
CA ARG A 66 -7.84 12.69 10.66
C ARG A 66 -8.14 13.85 11.60
N VAL A 67 -9.40 14.23 11.69
CA VAL A 67 -9.89 15.26 12.61
C VAL A 67 -10.68 14.57 13.72
N PHE A 68 -10.11 14.55 14.93
CA PHE A 68 -10.73 13.96 16.12
C PHE A 68 -11.65 14.97 16.81
N SER A 69 -12.69 15.44 16.12
CA SER A 69 -13.66 16.41 16.65
C SER A 69 -14.87 15.78 17.34
N THR A 70 -15.05 14.46 17.23
CA THR A 70 -16.14 13.69 17.85
C THR A 70 -15.59 12.54 18.71
N LEU A 71 -16.37 12.10 19.72
CA LEU A 71 -16.01 11.01 20.64
C LEU A 71 -17.12 9.93 20.70
N PRO A 72 -16.82 8.66 20.37
CA PRO A 72 -15.57 8.19 19.78
C PRO A 72 -15.40 8.73 18.36
N PRO A 73 -14.16 8.94 17.88
CA PRO A 73 -13.94 9.35 16.51
C PRO A 73 -14.36 8.23 15.56
N PRO A 74 -14.95 8.56 14.40
CA PRO A 74 -15.36 7.55 13.42
C PRO A 74 -14.14 6.81 12.88
N ILE A 75 -14.32 5.52 12.57
CA ILE A 75 -13.30 4.74 11.86
C ILE A 75 -13.11 5.37 10.47
N THR A 76 -11.86 5.65 10.12
CA THR A 76 -11.50 6.23 8.81
C THR A 76 -11.09 5.14 7.84
N HIS A 77 -11.51 5.29 6.59
CA HIS A 77 -11.22 4.37 5.50
C HIS A 77 -10.21 4.98 4.53
N PRO A 78 -9.34 4.16 3.92
CA PRO A 78 -8.55 4.65 2.81
C PRO A 78 -9.48 5.11 1.68
N LEU A 79 -9.18 6.27 1.08
CA LEU A 79 -9.91 6.84 -0.04
C LEU A 79 -9.55 6.18 -1.38
N THR A 80 -8.42 5.47 -1.45
CA THR A 80 -7.85 4.95 -2.70
C THR A 80 -8.11 3.47 -2.91
N SER A 81 -8.36 3.11 -4.17
CA SER A 81 -8.08 1.78 -4.69
C SER A 81 -6.57 1.66 -4.95
N GLU A 82 -5.82 1.23 -3.93
CA GLU A 82 -4.36 0.98 -3.91
C GLU A 82 -3.48 1.76 -4.90
N LEU A 83 -2.67 2.68 -4.38
CA LEU A 83 -1.55 3.23 -5.15
C LEU A 83 -0.33 2.34 -4.95
N TRP A 84 -0.11 1.38 -5.86
CA TRP A 84 0.97 0.41 -5.74
C TRP A 84 1.97 0.46 -6.90
N THR A 85 3.19 -0.02 -6.64
CA THR A 85 4.23 -0.15 -7.67
C THR A 85 4.36 -1.58 -8.18
N LYS A 86 4.68 -1.73 -9.48
CA LYS A 86 5.17 -3.02 -10.00
C LYS A 86 6.32 -3.53 -9.13
N ARG A 87 6.27 -4.84 -8.81
CA ARG A 87 7.31 -5.52 -8.03
C ARG A 87 8.70 -5.21 -8.58
N ARG A 88 9.59 -4.77 -7.70
CA ARG A 88 11.02 -4.58 -7.99
C ARG A 88 11.79 -5.81 -7.54
N ALA A 89 12.40 -6.48 -8.50
CA ALA A 89 13.32 -7.58 -8.26
C ALA A 89 14.78 -7.06 -8.31
N PRO A 90 15.73 -7.72 -7.64
CA PRO A 90 15.54 -8.92 -6.82
C PRO A 90 14.98 -8.61 -5.42
N GLY A 91 14.59 -9.63 -4.66
CA GLY A 91 14.17 -9.46 -3.27
C GLY A 91 15.37 -9.22 -2.36
N ILE A 92 15.19 -8.44 -1.29
CA ILE A 92 16.29 -8.08 -0.37
C ILE A 92 17.00 -9.32 0.22
N SER A 93 16.30 -10.44 0.35
CA SER A 93 16.87 -11.68 0.87
C SER A 93 17.87 -12.36 -0.08
N SER A 94 17.86 -12.05 -1.37
CA SER A 94 18.82 -12.63 -2.32
C SER A 94 20.20 -11.95 -2.27
N LEU A 95 20.32 -10.88 -1.49
CA LEU A 95 21.53 -10.08 -1.34
C LEU A 95 22.09 -10.25 0.09
N ALA A 96 22.02 -11.46 0.63
CA ALA A 96 22.47 -11.79 1.98
C ALA A 96 23.96 -11.49 2.21
N ASP A 97 24.77 -11.56 1.15
CA ASP A 97 26.21 -11.30 1.19
C ASP A 97 26.56 -9.80 1.01
N ASP A 98 25.59 -8.96 0.62
CA ASP A 98 25.74 -7.50 0.49
C ASP A 98 24.51 -6.77 1.05
N PRO A 99 24.46 -6.58 2.39
CA PRO A 99 23.35 -5.92 3.06
C PRO A 99 23.06 -4.50 2.57
N LYS A 100 24.10 -3.76 2.17
CA LYS A 100 23.97 -2.39 1.69
C LYS A 100 23.29 -2.38 0.32
N ALA A 101 23.75 -3.23 -0.61
CA ALA A 101 23.09 -3.41 -1.89
C ALA A 101 21.64 -3.87 -1.71
N ALA A 102 21.35 -4.73 -0.72
CA ALA A 102 19.99 -5.15 -0.39
C ALA A 102 19.09 -3.96 -0.05
N ALA A 103 19.54 -3.05 0.82
CA ALA A 103 18.79 -1.84 1.15
C ALA A 103 18.62 -0.91 -0.06
N GLU A 104 19.67 -0.73 -0.87
CA GLU A 104 19.64 0.13 -2.05
C GLU A 104 18.59 -0.31 -3.10
N THR A 105 18.20 -1.59 -3.14
CA THR A 105 17.08 -2.05 -3.99
C THR A 105 15.73 -1.38 -3.67
N LEU A 106 15.58 -0.81 -2.47
CA LEU A 106 14.36 -0.11 -2.06
C LEU A 106 14.33 1.36 -2.48
N LEU A 107 15.47 1.95 -2.85
CA LEU A 107 15.56 3.36 -3.26
C LEU A 107 14.60 3.72 -4.40
N PRO A 108 14.48 2.93 -5.48
CA PRO A 108 13.53 3.24 -6.55
C PRO A 108 12.07 3.29 -6.09
N LEU A 109 11.72 2.61 -5.00
CA LEU A 109 10.37 2.67 -4.42
C LEU A 109 10.15 3.98 -3.67
N ILE A 110 11.15 4.44 -2.91
CA ILE A 110 11.13 5.73 -2.23
C ILE A 110 11.07 6.87 -3.26
N GLU A 111 11.84 6.79 -4.34
CA GLU A 111 11.80 7.77 -5.43
C GLU A 111 10.43 7.77 -6.13
N HIS A 112 9.84 6.60 -6.35
CA HIS A 112 8.49 6.54 -6.90
C HIS A 112 7.46 7.21 -5.97
N ALA A 113 7.56 7.01 -4.66
CA ALA A 113 6.69 7.67 -3.69
C ALA A 113 6.84 9.21 -3.74
N LYS A 114 8.05 9.73 -3.89
CA LYS A 114 8.30 11.17 -4.07
C LYS A 114 7.62 11.70 -5.33
N VAL A 115 7.72 11.00 -6.45
CA VAL A 115 7.07 11.41 -7.71
C VAL A 115 5.54 11.40 -7.57
N LEU A 116 5.00 10.34 -6.96
CA LEU A 116 3.57 10.18 -6.72
C LEU A 116 3.02 11.29 -5.82
N LEU A 117 3.72 11.61 -4.73
CA LEU A 117 3.30 12.57 -3.72
C LEU A 117 3.91 13.97 -3.88
N ARG A 118 4.42 14.32 -5.08
CA ARG A 118 5.12 15.60 -5.34
C ARG A 118 4.33 16.85 -4.94
N HIS A 119 3.01 16.80 -5.06
CA HIS A 119 2.14 17.94 -4.70
C HIS A 119 1.98 18.12 -3.19
N TYR A 120 2.36 17.12 -2.39
CA TYR A 120 2.31 17.11 -0.93
C TYR A 120 3.71 17.21 -0.31
N GLN A 121 4.70 17.70 -1.06
CA GLN A 121 6.12 17.72 -0.63
C GLN A 121 6.33 18.39 0.73
N LYS A 122 5.56 19.44 1.04
CA LYS A 122 5.65 20.17 2.32
C LYS A 122 5.26 19.29 3.52
N ASP A 123 4.44 18.26 3.31
CA ASP A 123 3.89 17.39 4.34
C ASP A 123 4.55 16.00 4.41
N TRP A 124 5.53 15.68 3.54
CA TRP A 124 6.16 14.34 3.52
C TRP A 124 6.67 13.88 4.88
N HIS A 125 7.20 14.80 5.69
CA HIS A 125 7.68 14.55 7.05
C HIS A 125 6.60 14.07 8.04
N ARG A 126 5.31 14.10 7.64
CA ARG A 126 4.17 13.60 8.42
C ARG A 126 3.67 12.24 7.93
N PHE A 127 4.09 11.79 6.75
CA PHE A 127 3.59 10.56 6.15
C PHE A 127 4.45 9.38 6.59
N PRO A 128 3.93 8.47 7.43
CA PRO A 128 4.68 7.33 7.92
C PRO A 128 5.06 6.36 6.79
N ILE A 129 6.30 5.86 6.85
CA ILE A 129 6.79 4.78 6.00
C ILE A 129 7.16 3.54 6.82
N TRP A 130 6.73 2.37 6.36
CA TRP A 130 7.02 1.07 6.96
C TRP A 130 7.67 0.14 5.93
N VAL A 131 8.58 -0.72 6.38
CA VAL A 131 9.11 -1.86 5.61
C VAL A 131 8.82 -3.14 6.37
N LYS A 132 8.05 -4.05 5.77
CA LYS A 132 7.76 -5.36 6.35
C LYS A 132 8.32 -6.43 5.44
N ALA A 133 9.33 -7.14 5.94
CA ALA A 133 9.98 -8.20 5.19
C ALA A 133 9.37 -9.57 5.54
N THR A 134 9.10 -10.39 4.53
CA THR A 134 8.31 -11.62 4.68
C THR A 134 9.16 -12.88 4.47
N ALA A 135 8.59 -13.94 3.90
CA ALA A 135 9.13 -15.31 3.91
C ALA A 135 10.61 -15.42 3.54
N GLY A 136 11.07 -14.70 2.51
CA GLY A 136 12.47 -14.76 2.06
C GLY A 136 13.48 -14.38 3.15
N MET A 137 13.17 -13.37 3.96
CA MET A 137 14.04 -12.94 5.06
C MET A 137 14.01 -13.88 6.26
N ARG A 138 12.92 -14.65 6.45
CA ARG A 138 12.81 -15.64 7.54
C ARG A 138 13.76 -16.82 7.36
N VAL A 139 14.09 -17.18 6.12
CA VAL A 139 14.98 -18.30 5.77
C VAL A 139 16.46 -17.98 6.02
N LEU A 140 16.84 -16.70 5.99
CA LEU A 140 18.23 -16.30 6.22
C LEU A 140 18.69 -16.57 7.65
N ALA A 141 19.97 -16.91 7.82
CA ALA A 141 20.61 -16.97 9.12
C ALA A 141 20.51 -15.63 9.87
N HIS A 142 20.61 -15.65 11.20
CA HIS A 142 20.40 -14.47 12.04
C HIS A 142 21.29 -13.28 11.64
N THR A 143 22.60 -13.51 11.43
CA THR A 143 23.56 -12.45 11.12
C THR A 143 23.27 -11.69 9.82
N PRO A 144 23.16 -12.34 8.64
CA PRO A 144 22.86 -11.63 7.40
C PRO A 144 21.46 -10.99 7.42
N ARG A 145 20.48 -11.67 8.03
CA ARG A 145 19.13 -11.13 8.19
C ARG A 145 19.13 -9.81 8.96
N ARG A 146 19.83 -9.76 10.11
CA ARG A 146 19.96 -8.58 10.95
C ARG A 146 20.67 -7.46 10.20
N ALA A 147 21.80 -7.75 9.55
CA ALA A 147 22.58 -6.77 8.80
C ALA A 147 21.74 -6.10 7.69
N ILE A 148 20.97 -6.86 6.92
CA ILE A 148 20.08 -6.30 5.89
C ILE A 148 19.05 -5.34 6.52
N ILE A 149 18.41 -5.73 7.62
CA ILE A 149 17.40 -4.89 8.26
C ILE A 149 18.03 -3.61 8.84
N GLU A 150 19.25 -3.68 9.37
CA GLU A 150 20.00 -2.52 9.83
C GLU A 150 20.32 -1.55 8.69
N GLU A 151 20.76 -2.04 7.53
CA GLU A 151 20.99 -1.21 6.34
C GLU A 151 19.68 -0.60 5.79
N VAL A 152 18.57 -1.34 5.84
CA VAL A 152 17.24 -0.81 5.48
C VAL A 152 16.83 0.33 6.42
N ARG A 153 17.07 0.19 7.73
CA ARG A 153 16.82 1.27 8.71
C ARG A 153 17.71 2.47 8.45
N ALA A 154 19.01 2.25 8.21
CA ALA A 154 19.95 3.30 7.88
C ALA A 154 19.53 4.07 6.61
N LEU A 155 19.05 3.37 5.58
CA LEU A 155 18.48 3.99 4.39
C LEU A 155 17.27 4.87 4.73
N LEU A 156 16.33 4.39 5.53
CA LEU A 156 15.12 5.14 5.91
C LEU A 156 15.40 6.33 6.83
N LEU A 157 16.51 6.30 7.57
CA LEU A 157 17.00 7.43 8.39
C LEU A 157 17.85 8.43 7.59
N SER A 158 18.29 8.07 6.39
CA SER A 158 19.12 8.94 5.55
C SER A 158 18.32 10.05 4.87
N ASP A 159 19.04 11.04 4.35
CA ASP A 159 18.51 12.14 3.53
C ASP A 159 17.77 11.67 2.26
N LYS A 160 17.97 10.42 1.85
CA LYS A 160 17.26 9.82 0.72
C LYS A 160 15.78 9.59 1.02
N ASN A 161 15.38 9.46 2.30
CA ASN A 161 13.98 9.29 2.71
C ASN A 161 13.44 10.58 3.37
N PRO A 162 12.50 11.30 2.73
CA PRO A 162 11.86 12.46 3.34
C PRO A 162 10.61 12.11 4.16
N PHE A 163 10.18 10.85 4.13
CA PHE A 163 8.96 10.40 4.80
C PHE A 163 9.21 10.10 6.28
N HIS A 164 8.17 10.19 7.09
CA HIS A 164 8.25 9.97 8.53
C HIS A 164 8.63 8.52 8.84
N PHE A 165 9.79 8.30 9.45
CA PHE A 165 10.24 6.98 9.87
C PHE A 165 10.51 6.97 11.37
N VAL A 166 9.88 6.03 12.09
CA VAL A 166 10.10 5.82 13.53
C VAL A 166 10.72 4.45 13.74
N GLU A 167 11.95 4.43 14.23
CA GLU A 167 12.78 3.23 14.29
C GLU A 167 12.18 2.10 15.13
N ALA A 168 11.36 2.43 16.13
CA ALA A 168 10.86 1.48 17.13
C ALA A 168 10.08 0.27 16.57
N ASP A 169 9.54 0.33 15.34
CA ASP A 169 8.91 -0.83 14.71
C ASP A 169 8.72 -0.74 13.18
N ALA A 170 9.22 0.34 12.57
CA ALA A 170 8.83 0.65 11.20
C ALA A 170 9.51 -0.22 10.14
N ALA A 171 10.72 -0.74 10.39
CA ALA A 171 11.40 -1.68 9.49
C ALA A 171 11.81 -2.98 10.22
N ARG A 172 11.16 -4.10 9.88
CA ARG A 172 11.46 -5.42 10.46
C ARG A 172 10.98 -6.60 9.61
N VAL A 173 11.50 -7.78 9.92
CA VAL A 173 10.94 -9.05 9.46
C VAL A 173 9.69 -9.36 10.29
N ILE A 174 8.60 -9.73 9.61
CA ILE A 174 7.37 -10.18 10.27
C ILE A 174 7.30 -11.71 10.28
N SER A 175 6.71 -12.27 11.33
CA SER A 175 6.43 -13.70 11.42
C SER A 175 5.30 -14.10 10.44
N GLY A 176 5.14 -15.41 10.21
CA GLY A 176 4.02 -15.88 9.38
C GLY A 176 2.66 -15.64 10.03
N GLU A 177 2.61 -15.71 11.35
CA GLU A 177 1.42 -15.42 12.18
C GLU A 177 1.05 -13.93 12.12
N GLU A 178 2.03 -13.03 12.20
CA GLU A 178 1.82 -11.60 12.03
C GLU A 178 1.29 -11.27 10.63
N GLU A 179 1.92 -11.84 9.59
CA GLU A 179 1.48 -11.70 8.21
C GLU A 179 0.03 -12.18 8.02
N ALA A 180 -0.33 -13.33 8.61
CA ALA A 180 -1.68 -13.85 8.60
C ALA A 180 -2.68 -12.96 9.36
N GLY A 181 -2.27 -12.40 10.50
CA GLY A 181 -3.08 -11.47 11.30
C GLY A 181 -3.37 -10.17 10.55
N TYR A 182 -2.37 -9.59 9.88
CA TYR A 182 -2.56 -8.42 9.01
C TYR A 182 -3.47 -8.74 7.82
N ALA A 183 -3.29 -9.89 7.18
CA ALA A 183 -4.15 -10.33 6.08
C ALA A 183 -5.61 -10.53 6.52
N TRP A 184 -5.84 -11.21 7.64
CA TRP A 184 -7.18 -11.40 8.21
C TRP A 184 -7.82 -10.04 8.53
N THR A 185 -7.06 -9.12 9.11
CA THR A 185 -7.54 -7.77 9.46
C THR A 185 -7.92 -6.99 8.20
N GLY A 186 -7.04 -6.97 7.18
CA GLY A 186 -7.31 -6.29 5.91
C GLY A 186 -8.53 -6.83 5.18
N ILE A 187 -8.69 -8.16 5.11
CA ILE A 187 -9.84 -8.82 4.48
C ILE A 187 -11.13 -8.46 5.23
N ASN A 188 -11.16 -8.62 6.55
CA ASN A 188 -12.37 -8.36 7.33
C ASN A 188 -12.71 -6.87 7.38
N PHE A 189 -11.71 -5.99 7.31
CA PHE A 189 -11.93 -4.56 7.12
C PHE A 189 -12.54 -4.26 5.75
N ALA A 190 -12.01 -4.83 4.67
CA ALA A 190 -12.53 -4.65 3.32
C ALA A 190 -13.95 -5.21 3.14
N LEU A 191 -14.29 -6.29 3.85
CA LEU A 191 -15.64 -6.88 3.88
C LEU A 191 -16.60 -6.13 4.82
N GLY A 192 -16.15 -5.10 5.53
CA GLY A 192 -16.97 -4.33 6.46
C GLY A 192 -17.26 -5.03 7.80
N HIS A 193 -16.68 -6.19 8.06
CA HIS A 193 -16.90 -6.94 9.31
C HIS A 193 -16.30 -6.24 10.54
N LEU A 194 -15.33 -5.34 10.34
CA LEU A 194 -14.67 -4.58 11.42
C LEU A 194 -15.20 -3.15 11.59
N LEU A 195 -16.31 -2.81 10.93
CA LEU A 195 -16.94 -1.48 10.99
C LEU A 195 -18.18 -1.50 11.88
N GLU A 196 -18.78 -0.32 12.12
CA GLU A 196 -19.95 -0.18 12.99
C GLU A 196 -21.04 -1.21 12.62
N ASP A 197 -21.64 -1.82 13.65
CA ASP A 197 -22.54 -2.98 13.64
C ASP A 197 -21.89 -4.38 13.47
N GLY A 198 -20.57 -4.47 13.34
CA GLY A 198 -19.85 -5.75 13.40
C GLY A 198 -19.83 -6.34 14.82
N THR A 199 -20.23 -7.60 14.99
CA THR A 199 -20.15 -8.33 16.28
C THR A 199 -18.70 -8.63 16.73
N GLY A 200 -17.70 -8.02 16.09
CA GLY A 200 -16.28 -8.34 16.28
C GLY A 200 -15.91 -9.74 15.76
N SER A 201 -16.77 -10.37 14.97
CA SER A 201 -16.54 -11.70 14.41
C SER A 201 -16.34 -11.64 12.89
N GLY A 202 -15.38 -12.43 12.40
CA GLY A 202 -15.03 -12.48 10.99
C GLY A 202 -14.33 -13.79 10.66
N THR A 203 -14.71 -14.43 9.56
CA THR A 203 -14.08 -15.68 9.10
C THR A 203 -13.27 -15.41 7.84
N ALA A 204 -11.96 -15.65 7.88
CA ALA A 204 -11.15 -15.77 6.67
C ALA A 204 -10.91 -17.25 6.39
N ARG A 205 -11.14 -17.69 5.16
CA ARG A 205 -10.67 -19.00 4.70
C ARG A 205 -9.28 -18.80 4.09
N PRO A 206 -8.25 -19.56 4.50
CA PRO A 206 -6.93 -19.44 3.91
C PRO A 206 -6.99 -19.90 2.45
N THR A 207 -7.10 -18.98 1.51
CA THR A 207 -6.84 -19.24 0.10
C THR A 207 -5.33 -19.22 -0.08
N ARG A 208 -4.74 -20.41 0.03
CA ARG A 208 -3.38 -20.80 -0.42
C ARG A 208 -2.29 -19.73 -0.29
N ALA A 209 -1.39 -19.94 0.68
CA ALA A 209 -0.13 -19.22 0.83
C ALA A 209 0.58 -19.01 -0.52
N GLY A 210 0.70 -17.76 -0.95
CA GLY A 210 1.31 -17.39 -2.21
C GLY A 210 0.74 -16.06 -2.68
N GLY A 211 1.42 -14.97 -2.33
CA GLY A 211 0.98 -13.61 -2.61
C GLY A 211 0.57 -13.43 -4.07
N ILE A 212 -0.71 -13.16 -4.26
CA ILE A 212 -1.34 -12.31 -5.27
C ILE A 212 -2.71 -11.98 -4.67
N VAL A 213 -3.04 -10.69 -4.63
CA VAL A 213 -4.41 -10.21 -4.45
C VAL A 213 -4.93 -9.99 -5.87
N GLU A 214 -5.95 -10.73 -6.28
CA GLU A 214 -6.79 -10.42 -7.46
C GLU A 214 -8.08 -9.75 -6.99
#